data_AF-A0A5L4L935-F1
#
_entry.id   AF-A0A5L4L935-F1
#
_cell.length_a   1.000
_cell.length_b   1.000
_cell.length_c   1.000
_cell.angle_alpha   90.00
_cell.angle_beta   90.00
_cell.angle_gamma   90.00
#
_symmetry.space_group_name_H-M   'P 1'
#
loop_
_entity.id
_entity.type
_entity.pdbx_description
1 polymer ?
#
loop_
_entity_poly.entity_id
_entity_poly.type
_entity_poly.pdbx_seq_one_letter_code
_entity_poly.pdbx_strand_id
1 'polypeptide(L)'
;ATTSLSIENTGDVTISNASSALEGDFSINANNANGLTTGVITANKGAISINANGVSAITVGNLSAKSSITLNAGDASTSVKAGNIAADSVNVDLSKVLGTTTVGKITSDNIIYKASELSADTEGKIALASKGNIQNFKAEVTGSLGDDKIELTTAATTSSVTLSGDLGVGNDTVDINETSAVDALKTVNLSGLTNYATSTTKLQAAANDTLTFNGGSGDDSVEVSGTTIASLKVIGDFGGGNLDKLTLGTNTTAITGADSAVTIDITKVTNVDSTEINFTNGATDMSDKALTIKGSESNDQVTLKLLAATTKV
;
A
#
# COMPACT_ATOMS: atom_id res chain seq x y z
N ALA A 1 17.98 -33.37 3.96
CA ALA A 1 18.79 -32.58 4.91
C ALA A 1 18.39 -31.12 4.74
N THR A 2 17.92 -30.47 5.79
CA THR A 2 17.67 -29.02 5.79
C THR A 2 19.03 -28.32 5.84
N THR A 3 19.48 -27.77 4.72
CA THR A 3 20.75 -27.04 4.63
C THR A 3 20.55 -25.61 5.12
N SER A 4 20.50 -25.42 6.44
CA SER A 4 20.50 -24.07 7.01
C SER A 4 21.92 -23.53 7.07
N LEU A 5 22.17 -22.32 6.58
CA LEU A 5 23.43 -21.60 6.75
C LEU A 5 23.29 -20.60 7.91
N SER A 6 24.17 -20.69 8.90
CA SER A 6 24.26 -19.74 10.01
C SER A 6 25.67 -19.17 10.09
N ILE A 7 25.78 -17.85 10.19
CA ILE A 7 27.04 -17.13 10.38
C ILE A 7 26.94 -16.33 11.69
N GLU A 8 27.90 -16.53 12.59
CA GLU A 8 28.04 -15.77 13.84
C GLU A 8 29.45 -15.19 13.92
N ASN A 9 29.57 -13.86 13.94
CA ASN A 9 30.86 -13.15 13.91
C ASN A 9 30.73 -11.75 14.52
N THR A 10 31.74 -11.32 15.27
CA THR A 10 31.85 -9.97 15.87
C THR A 10 32.85 -9.06 15.14
N GLY A 11 33.56 -9.56 14.13
CA GLY A 11 34.36 -8.77 13.17
C GLY A 11 33.54 -8.42 11.93
N ASP A 12 34.20 -7.96 10.86
CA ASP A 12 33.51 -7.68 9.59
C ASP A 12 32.88 -8.96 9.01
N VAL A 13 31.59 -8.88 8.64
CA VAL A 13 30.88 -9.94 7.94
C VAL A 13 30.71 -9.54 6.49
N THR A 14 31.41 -10.23 5.59
CA THR A 14 31.31 -10.01 4.14
C THR A 14 30.89 -11.28 3.42
N ILE A 15 29.77 -11.21 2.70
CA ILE A 15 29.27 -12.25 1.79
C ILE A 15 29.16 -11.60 0.41
N SER A 16 30.26 -11.54 -0.33
CA SER A 16 30.36 -10.72 -1.56
C SER A 16 29.67 -11.32 -2.79
N ASN A 17 29.38 -12.62 -2.81
CA ASN A 17 28.70 -13.29 -3.91
C ASN A 17 27.24 -13.59 -3.58
N ALA A 18 26.41 -13.69 -4.63
CA ALA A 18 25.04 -14.17 -4.49
C ALA A 18 25.05 -15.53 -3.78
N SER A 19 24.29 -15.63 -2.68
CA SER A 19 24.24 -16.80 -1.83
C SER A 19 22.83 -17.37 -1.83
N SER A 20 22.71 -18.66 -2.13
CA SER A 20 21.42 -19.34 -2.23
C SER A 20 21.33 -20.55 -1.32
N ALA A 21 20.33 -20.61 -0.45
CA ALA A 21 19.89 -21.82 0.21
C ALA A 21 18.81 -22.50 -0.65
N LEU A 22 19.13 -23.68 -1.20
CA LEU A 22 18.19 -24.46 -2.01
C LEU A 22 17.12 -25.14 -1.15
N GLU A 23 17.50 -25.56 0.06
CA GLU A 23 16.63 -26.12 1.09
C GLU A 23 16.93 -25.40 2.42
N GLY A 24 15.91 -25.17 3.25
CA GLY A 24 16.10 -24.58 4.59
C GLY A 24 16.27 -23.06 4.62
N ASP A 25 16.63 -22.56 5.79
CA ASP A 25 16.69 -21.13 6.11
C ASP A 25 18.10 -20.56 5.95
N PHE A 26 18.19 -19.25 5.79
CA PHE A 26 19.44 -18.50 5.76
C PHE A 26 19.48 -17.52 6.95
N SER A 27 20.45 -17.67 7.84
CA SER A 27 20.57 -16.78 9.01
C SER A 27 21.95 -16.15 9.13
N ILE A 28 21.96 -14.84 9.44
CA ILE A 28 23.16 -14.08 9.78
C ILE A 28 22.93 -13.45 11.15
N ASN A 29 23.83 -13.73 12.08
CA ASN A 29 23.98 -12.97 13.31
C ASN A 29 25.29 -12.19 13.25
N ALA A 30 25.19 -10.90 12.98
CA ALA A 30 26.31 -9.96 12.88
C ALA A 30 26.30 -8.96 14.05
N ASN A 31 25.66 -9.29 15.18
CA ASN A 31 25.56 -8.35 16.30
C ASN A 31 26.94 -7.86 16.76
N ASN A 32 27.08 -6.54 16.90
CA ASN A 32 28.33 -5.84 17.25
C ASN A 32 29.49 -6.06 16.25
N ALA A 33 29.21 -6.54 15.04
CA ALA A 33 30.19 -6.55 13.96
C ALA A 33 30.61 -5.12 13.62
N ASN A 34 31.86 -4.96 13.19
CA ASN A 34 32.35 -3.68 12.67
C ASN A 34 31.53 -3.22 11.45
N GLY A 35 31.16 -4.14 10.57
CA GLY A 35 30.29 -3.90 9.43
C GLY A 35 29.67 -5.19 8.90
N LEU A 36 28.53 -5.05 8.20
CA LEU A 36 27.86 -6.14 7.48
C LEU A 36 27.71 -5.76 6.02
N THR A 37 28.29 -6.56 5.12
CA THR A 37 28.10 -6.44 3.68
C THR A 37 27.68 -7.78 3.09
N THR A 38 26.54 -7.81 2.40
CA THR A 38 26.08 -8.99 1.66
C THR A 38 25.71 -8.62 0.23
N GLY A 39 25.96 -9.55 -0.70
CA GLY A 39 25.35 -9.55 -2.02
C GLY A 39 23.88 -9.96 -1.97
N VAL A 40 23.38 -10.52 -3.07
CA VAL A 40 22.01 -11.07 -3.11
C VAL A 40 21.93 -12.33 -2.24
N ILE A 41 20.87 -12.45 -1.43
CA ILE A 41 20.58 -13.65 -0.64
C ILE A 41 19.24 -14.22 -1.08
N THR A 42 19.21 -15.52 -1.35
CA THR A 42 17.99 -16.23 -1.76
C THR A 42 17.77 -17.50 -0.91
N ALA A 43 16.61 -17.61 -0.26
CA ALA A 43 16.15 -18.82 0.41
C ALA A 43 14.94 -19.40 -0.35
N ASN A 44 15.18 -20.34 -1.25
CA ASN A 44 14.16 -20.82 -2.20
C ASN A 44 12.97 -21.53 -1.55
N LYS A 45 13.17 -22.08 -0.34
CA LYS A 45 12.15 -22.85 0.39
C LYS A 45 11.97 -22.43 1.84
N GLY A 46 12.92 -21.68 2.40
CA GLY A 46 12.91 -21.26 3.79
C GLY A 46 12.83 -19.75 3.96
N ALA A 47 13.22 -19.31 5.14
CA ALA A 47 13.26 -17.92 5.57
C ALA A 47 14.67 -17.32 5.47
N ILE A 48 14.76 -15.99 5.50
CA ILE A 48 16.00 -15.25 5.75
C ILE A 48 15.86 -14.51 7.08
N SER A 49 16.86 -14.60 7.95
CA SER A 49 16.91 -13.85 9.21
C SER A 49 18.27 -13.18 9.36
N ILE A 50 18.29 -11.85 9.35
CA ILE A 50 19.49 -11.03 9.54
C ILE A 50 19.32 -10.23 10.83
N ASN A 51 20.18 -10.50 11.80
CA ASN A 51 20.28 -9.76 13.03
C ASN A 51 21.62 -9.02 13.07
N ALA A 52 21.57 -7.69 13.01
CA ALA A 52 22.74 -6.83 12.87
C ALA A 52 22.67 -5.64 13.85
N ASN A 53 22.28 -5.90 15.10
CA ASN A 53 22.24 -4.88 16.14
C ASN A 53 23.65 -4.41 16.51
N GLY A 54 23.84 -3.12 16.70
CA GLY A 54 25.13 -2.54 17.09
C GLY A 54 26.19 -2.56 15.98
N VAL A 55 25.78 -2.75 14.73
CA VAL A 55 26.68 -2.75 13.56
C VAL A 55 26.77 -1.34 12.99
N SER A 56 27.99 -0.84 12.78
CA SER A 56 28.18 0.56 12.39
C SER A 56 27.66 0.90 10.99
N ALA A 57 27.74 -0.03 10.04
CA ALA A 57 27.22 0.13 8.69
C ALA A 57 26.74 -1.22 8.13
N ILE A 58 25.55 -1.21 7.55
CA ILE A 58 24.89 -2.40 7.00
C ILE A 58 24.57 -2.14 5.53
N THR A 59 25.09 -2.99 4.65
CA THR A 59 24.73 -3.03 3.23
C THR A 59 24.34 -4.45 2.88
N VAL A 60 23.07 -4.68 2.63
CA VAL A 60 22.56 -5.97 2.16
C VAL A 60 22.00 -5.83 0.76
N GLY A 61 22.33 -6.77 -0.13
CA GLY A 61 21.75 -6.84 -1.46
C GLY A 61 20.26 -7.18 -1.44
N ASN A 62 19.73 -7.60 -2.58
CA ASN A 62 18.34 -8.07 -2.64
C ASN A 62 18.16 -9.32 -1.76
N LEU A 63 17.05 -9.37 -1.04
CA LEU A 63 16.67 -10.49 -0.19
C LEU A 63 15.42 -11.15 -0.77
N SER A 64 15.48 -12.45 -1.06
CA SER A 64 14.33 -13.20 -1.58
C SER A 64 14.15 -14.50 -0.82
N ALA A 65 13.00 -14.69 -0.20
CA ALA A 65 12.66 -15.92 0.52
C ALA A 65 11.31 -16.44 0.08
N LYS A 66 11.08 -17.75 0.24
CA LYS A 66 9.74 -18.28 0.04
C LYS A 66 8.81 -17.92 1.20
N SER A 67 9.24 -18.17 2.44
CA SER A 67 8.39 -17.99 3.63
C SER A 67 8.47 -16.57 4.19
N SER A 68 9.57 -16.23 4.87
CA SER A 68 9.70 -14.93 5.55
C SER A 68 11.08 -14.32 5.43
N ILE A 69 11.15 -13.00 5.58
CA ILE A 69 12.40 -12.26 5.76
C ILE A 69 12.29 -11.41 7.02
N THR A 70 13.29 -11.51 7.89
CA THR A 70 13.50 -10.58 9.01
C THR A 70 14.84 -9.87 8.82
N LEU A 71 14.83 -8.54 8.85
CA LEU A 71 16.03 -7.70 8.92
C LEU A 71 15.91 -6.81 10.15
N ASN A 72 16.75 -7.06 11.15
CA ASN A 72 16.83 -6.23 12.36
C ASN A 72 18.17 -5.48 12.39
N ALA A 73 18.09 -4.16 12.28
CA ALA A 73 19.22 -3.24 12.38
C ALA A 73 18.99 -2.15 13.46
N GLY A 74 17.97 -2.31 14.30
CA GLY A 74 17.46 -1.30 15.22
C GLY A 74 18.33 -1.01 16.43
N ASP A 75 19.66 -0.95 16.30
CA ASP A 75 20.62 -0.40 17.28
C ASP A 75 21.88 0.15 16.56
N ALA A 76 22.27 1.40 16.87
CA ALA A 76 23.58 2.04 16.64
C ALA A 76 24.25 1.95 15.24
N SER A 77 23.47 1.77 14.17
CA SER A 77 23.99 1.89 12.80
C SER A 77 24.05 3.35 12.33
N THR A 78 25.16 3.72 11.70
CA THR A 78 25.34 5.01 10.99
C THR A 78 24.80 4.98 9.57
N SER A 79 24.53 3.80 9.00
CA SER A 79 23.83 3.66 7.73
C SER A 79 23.28 2.24 7.51
N VAL A 80 22.06 2.14 7.02
CA VAL A 80 21.45 0.89 6.58
C VAL A 80 20.99 1.01 5.14
N LYS A 81 21.52 0.14 4.28
CA LYS A 81 21.11 0.01 2.89
C LYS A 81 20.67 -1.42 2.64
N ALA A 82 19.43 -1.60 2.20
CA ALA A 82 18.91 -2.89 1.76
C ALA A 82 18.40 -2.78 0.32
N GLY A 83 18.68 -3.79 -0.50
CA GLY A 83 18.05 -3.93 -1.81
C GLY A 83 16.56 -4.24 -1.71
N ASN A 84 15.98 -4.72 -2.81
CA ASN A 84 14.58 -5.17 -2.81
C ASN A 84 14.41 -6.39 -1.91
N ILE A 85 13.26 -6.47 -1.23
CA ILE A 85 12.93 -7.53 -0.27
C ILE A 85 11.66 -8.23 -0.73
N ALA A 86 11.66 -9.56 -0.86
CA ALA A 86 10.49 -10.31 -1.32
C ALA A 86 10.29 -11.63 -0.56
N ALA A 87 9.13 -11.82 0.08
CA ALA A 87 8.74 -13.04 0.79
C ALA A 87 7.22 -13.16 0.93
N ASP A 88 6.69 -14.21 1.56
CA ASP A 88 5.26 -14.27 1.91
C ASP A 88 4.96 -13.39 3.16
N SER A 89 5.97 -13.17 4.02
CA SER A 89 5.95 -12.22 5.14
C SER A 89 7.29 -11.50 5.31
N VAL A 90 7.28 -10.20 5.60
CA VAL A 90 8.49 -9.39 5.78
C VAL A 90 8.41 -8.61 7.08
N ASN A 91 9.49 -8.62 7.86
CA ASN A 91 9.69 -7.78 9.02
C ASN A 91 11.02 -7.03 8.88
N VAL A 92 10.97 -5.71 8.83
CA VAL A 92 12.14 -4.83 8.78
C VAL A 92 12.07 -3.88 9.96
N ASP A 93 13.06 -3.95 10.84
CA ASP A 93 13.16 -3.10 12.02
C ASP A 93 14.42 -2.23 11.94
N LEU A 94 14.20 -0.95 11.65
CA LEU A 94 15.22 0.11 11.61
C LEU A 94 15.01 1.13 12.73
N SER A 95 14.10 0.87 13.68
CA SER A 95 13.57 1.84 14.65
C SER A 95 14.65 2.62 15.41
N LYS A 96 15.81 2.03 15.68
CA LYS A 96 16.92 2.70 16.39
C LYS A 96 18.20 2.88 15.57
N VAL A 97 18.08 2.94 14.25
CA VAL A 97 19.19 3.35 13.37
C VAL A 97 19.44 4.85 13.59
N LEU A 98 20.69 5.27 13.79
CA LEU A 98 21.01 6.68 14.06
C LEU A 98 21.26 7.49 12.78
N GLY A 99 21.69 6.81 11.72
CA GLY A 99 22.04 7.44 10.46
C GLY A 99 21.01 7.23 9.37
N THR A 100 21.48 7.22 8.13
CA THR A 100 20.61 7.15 6.96
C THR A 100 20.09 5.74 6.71
N THR A 101 18.82 5.64 6.35
CA THR A 101 18.19 4.41 5.89
C THR A 101 17.88 4.48 4.40
N THR A 102 17.96 3.34 3.74
CA THR A 102 17.44 3.15 2.38
C THR A 102 17.06 1.68 2.24
N VAL A 103 15.78 1.42 1.96
CA VAL A 103 15.28 0.07 1.72
C VAL A 103 14.62 0.05 0.36
N GLY A 104 15.04 -0.89 -0.49
CA GLY A 104 14.40 -1.12 -1.77
C GLY A 104 12.94 -1.56 -1.61
N LYS A 105 12.25 -1.76 -2.73
CA LYS A 105 10.84 -2.15 -2.73
C LYS A 105 10.61 -3.44 -1.94
N ILE A 106 9.63 -3.43 -1.04
CA ILE A 106 9.20 -4.61 -0.27
C ILE A 106 7.98 -5.24 -0.94
N THR A 107 8.11 -6.48 -1.40
CA THR A 107 7.02 -7.25 -2.04
C THR A 107 6.61 -8.42 -1.15
N SER A 108 5.45 -8.30 -0.50
CA SER A 108 4.91 -9.29 0.44
C SER A 108 3.43 -9.06 0.62
N ASP A 109 2.70 -10.05 1.11
CA ASP A 109 1.30 -9.84 1.50
C ASP A 109 1.13 -9.49 2.98
N ASN A 110 2.17 -9.71 3.79
CA ASN A 110 2.24 -9.30 5.20
C ASN A 110 3.55 -8.56 5.45
N ILE A 111 3.48 -7.32 5.93
CA ILE A 111 4.65 -6.45 6.16
C ILE A 111 4.58 -5.85 7.55
N ILE A 112 5.70 -5.87 8.26
CA ILE A 112 5.98 -4.99 9.39
C ILE A 112 7.22 -4.19 8.99
N TYR A 113 7.09 -2.87 8.91
CA TYR A 113 8.18 -1.98 8.58
C TYR A 113 8.27 -0.89 9.64
N LYS A 114 9.42 -0.79 10.29
CA LYS A 114 9.71 0.31 11.21
C LYS A 114 10.85 1.11 10.63
N ALA A 115 10.55 2.31 10.14
CA ALA A 115 11.57 3.29 9.80
C ALA A 115 12.32 3.73 11.07
N SER A 116 13.35 4.56 10.90
CA SER A 116 14.12 5.08 12.02
C SER A 116 13.33 6.11 12.82
N GLU A 117 13.10 5.84 14.10
CA GLU A 117 12.50 6.81 15.03
C GLU A 117 13.51 7.88 15.48
N LEU A 118 14.78 7.78 15.05
CA LEU A 118 15.88 8.62 15.51
C LEU A 118 16.49 9.49 14.40
N SER A 119 16.13 9.25 13.13
CA SER A 119 16.65 9.97 11.98
C SER A 119 15.61 10.02 10.86
N ALA A 120 15.68 11.04 10.00
CA ALA A 120 14.86 11.09 8.80
C ALA A 120 15.32 10.03 7.80
N ASP A 121 14.37 9.42 7.09
CA ASP A 121 14.69 8.58 5.95
C ASP A 121 15.30 9.40 4.81
N THR A 122 16.26 8.83 4.08
CA THR A 122 17.00 9.60 3.05
C THR A 122 16.17 9.85 1.81
N GLU A 123 15.33 8.88 1.43
CA GLU A 123 14.45 8.99 0.28
C GLU A 123 13.04 9.44 0.68
N GLY A 124 12.71 9.38 1.98
CA GLY A 124 11.37 9.67 2.50
C GLY A 124 10.32 8.75 1.85
N LYS A 125 10.70 7.53 1.45
CA LYS A 125 9.87 6.66 0.62
C LYS A 125 9.88 5.24 1.12
N ILE A 126 8.69 4.75 1.43
CA ILE A 126 8.41 3.38 1.86
C ILE A 126 7.65 2.68 0.71
N ALA A 127 8.40 2.05 -0.19
CA ALA A 127 7.83 1.39 -1.38
C ALA A 127 7.34 -0.03 -1.06
N LEU A 128 6.03 -0.24 -1.13
CA LEU A 128 5.36 -1.51 -0.83
C LEU A 128 4.69 -2.08 -2.07
N ALA A 129 4.64 -3.40 -2.17
CA ALA A 129 3.73 -4.08 -3.09
C ALA A 129 3.19 -5.38 -2.51
N SER A 130 1.93 -5.66 -2.83
CA SER A 130 1.39 -6.99 -2.58
C SER A 130 2.00 -7.99 -3.54
N LYS A 131 2.20 -9.21 -3.04
CA LYS A 131 2.70 -10.34 -3.84
C LYS A 131 1.57 -11.00 -4.62
N GLY A 132 0.34 -10.90 -4.10
CA GLY A 132 -0.86 -11.43 -4.74
C GLY A 132 -1.06 -12.93 -4.53
N ASN A 133 -0.35 -13.55 -3.58
CA ASN A 133 -0.57 -14.95 -3.19
C ASN A 133 -1.80 -15.09 -2.29
N ILE A 134 -2.09 -14.05 -1.50
CA ILE A 134 -3.34 -13.92 -0.76
C ILE A 134 -4.12 -12.70 -1.23
N GLN A 135 -5.43 -12.78 -1.08
CA GLN A 135 -6.36 -11.73 -1.48
C GLN A 135 -6.28 -10.48 -0.57
N ASN A 136 -5.68 -10.60 0.63
CA ASN A 136 -5.70 -9.56 1.65
C ASN A 136 -4.27 -9.13 1.99
N PHE A 137 -3.88 -7.96 1.51
CA PHE A 137 -2.61 -7.35 1.87
C PHE A 137 -2.71 -6.67 3.24
N LYS A 138 -1.71 -6.87 4.09
CA LYS A 138 -1.58 -6.18 5.39
C LYS A 138 -0.18 -5.60 5.56
N ALA A 139 -0.10 -4.34 5.95
CA ALA A 139 1.14 -3.75 6.44
C ALA A 139 0.94 -2.97 7.74
N GLU A 140 1.87 -3.13 8.67
CA GLU A 140 2.07 -2.27 9.83
C GLU A 140 3.32 -1.43 9.58
N VAL A 141 3.18 -0.11 9.56
CA VAL A 141 4.25 0.81 9.19
C VAL A 141 4.43 1.85 10.29
N THR A 142 5.67 1.98 10.75
CA THR A 142 6.10 3.11 11.57
C THR A 142 7.01 4.02 10.73
N GLY A 143 6.69 5.31 10.72
CA GLY A 143 7.46 6.33 10.00
C GLY A 143 8.69 6.80 10.77
N SER A 144 9.42 7.72 10.14
CA SER A 144 10.67 8.28 10.59
C SER A 144 10.47 9.64 11.27
N LEU A 145 11.56 10.36 11.56
CA LEU A 145 11.47 11.75 12.06
C LEU A 145 11.30 12.80 10.93
N GLY A 146 11.32 12.37 9.67
CA GLY A 146 11.15 13.23 8.50
C GLY A 146 9.89 12.84 7.72
N ASP A 147 9.67 13.54 6.60
CA ASP A 147 8.54 13.23 5.72
C ASP A 147 8.67 11.83 5.12
N ASP A 148 7.64 11.01 5.28
CA ASP A 148 7.53 9.68 4.70
C ASP A 148 6.40 9.59 3.68
N LYS A 149 6.66 8.87 2.60
CA LYS A 149 5.69 8.51 1.58
C LYS A 149 5.55 7.00 1.49
N ILE A 150 4.40 6.48 1.92
CA ILE A 150 4.01 5.11 1.58
C ILE A 150 3.53 5.10 0.13
N GLU A 151 4.18 4.28 -0.71
CA GLU A 151 3.72 4.01 -2.07
C GLU A 151 3.39 2.53 -2.20
N LEU A 152 2.10 2.19 -2.25
CA LEU A 152 1.61 0.82 -2.36
C LEU A 152 1.10 0.54 -3.78
N THR A 153 1.71 -0.46 -4.42
CA THR A 153 1.17 -1.09 -5.64
C THR A 153 0.55 -2.45 -5.32
N THR A 154 -0.74 -2.63 -5.60
CA THR A 154 -1.37 -3.94 -5.42
C THR A 154 -1.26 -4.80 -6.67
N ALA A 155 -1.00 -6.09 -6.50
CA ALA A 155 -1.15 -7.10 -7.54
C ALA A 155 -2.60 -7.25 -8.00
N ALA A 156 -2.79 -7.73 -9.23
CA ALA A 156 -4.10 -7.86 -9.87
C ALA A 156 -5.10 -8.77 -9.14
N THR A 157 -4.64 -9.62 -8.22
CA THR A 157 -5.47 -10.52 -7.42
C THR A 157 -5.83 -9.96 -6.04
N THR A 158 -5.15 -8.90 -5.57
CA THR A 158 -5.39 -8.35 -4.24
C THR A 158 -6.77 -7.69 -4.17
N SER A 159 -7.63 -8.18 -3.29
CA SER A 159 -8.99 -7.68 -3.11
C SER A 159 -9.17 -6.78 -1.90
N SER A 160 -8.27 -6.84 -0.93
CA SER A 160 -8.26 -5.92 0.19
C SER A 160 -6.86 -5.46 0.60
N VAL A 161 -6.80 -4.25 1.14
CA VAL A 161 -5.62 -3.63 1.74
C VAL A 161 -5.97 -3.20 3.17
N THR A 162 -5.10 -3.51 4.11
CA THR A 162 -5.11 -2.92 5.45
C THR A 162 -3.74 -2.32 5.74
N LEU A 163 -3.69 -1.01 5.98
CA LEU A 163 -2.52 -0.30 6.49
C LEU A 163 -2.81 0.16 7.90
N SER A 164 -1.84 -0.03 8.79
CA SER A 164 -1.91 0.43 10.18
C SER A 164 -0.55 0.89 10.67
N GLY A 165 -0.53 1.56 11.82
CA GLY A 165 0.69 2.04 12.46
C GLY A 165 0.67 3.54 12.64
N ASP A 166 1.86 4.12 12.77
CA ASP A 166 2.05 5.52 13.14
C ASP A 166 3.22 6.08 12.31
N LEU A 167 2.93 7.02 11.40
CA LEU A 167 3.99 7.62 10.57
C LEU A 167 4.81 8.69 11.30
N GLY A 168 4.49 8.96 12.56
CA GLY A 168 5.34 9.73 13.45
C GLY A 168 5.24 11.22 13.20
N VAL A 169 6.38 11.86 12.98
CA VAL A 169 6.47 13.32 12.84
C VAL A 169 6.97 13.64 11.44
N GLY A 170 6.10 14.22 10.63
CA GLY A 170 6.42 14.52 9.23
C GLY A 170 5.18 15.01 8.52
N ASN A 171 5.36 15.52 7.30
CA ASN A 171 4.25 15.72 6.38
C ASN A 171 4.05 14.45 5.55
N ASP A 172 3.59 13.39 6.22
CA ASP A 172 3.58 12.04 5.66
C ASP A 172 2.42 11.82 4.70
N THR A 173 2.61 10.98 3.69
CA THR A 173 1.64 10.75 2.63
C THR A 173 1.48 9.27 2.30
N VAL A 174 0.30 8.90 1.81
CA VAL A 174 -0.02 7.50 1.48
C VAL A 174 -0.65 7.42 0.10
N ASP A 175 0.00 6.74 -0.82
CA ASP A 175 -0.49 6.52 -2.18
C ASP A 175 -0.77 5.03 -2.43
N ILE A 176 -2.01 4.71 -2.77
CA ILE A 176 -2.45 3.35 -3.09
C ILE A 176 -2.93 3.33 -4.53
N ASN A 177 -2.18 2.63 -5.39
CA ASN A 177 -2.49 2.49 -6.82
C ASN A 177 -2.63 3.83 -7.57
N GLU A 178 -1.90 4.86 -7.16
CA GLU A 178 -1.95 6.23 -7.72
C GLU A 178 -1.84 6.25 -9.26
N THR A 179 -1.04 5.35 -9.83
CA THR A 179 -0.83 5.27 -11.29
C THR A 179 -1.93 4.53 -12.04
N SER A 180 -2.55 3.52 -11.45
CA SER A 180 -3.54 2.67 -12.11
C SER A 180 -4.38 1.90 -11.10
N ALA A 181 -5.70 2.06 -11.16
CA ALA A 181 -6.62 1.28 -10.35
C ALA A 181 -6.54 -0.21 -10.70
N VAL A 182 -6.87 -1.07 -9.73
CA VAL A 182 -6.85 -2.53 -9.88
C VAL A 182 -8.27 -3.07 -9.72
N ASP A 183 -8.73 -3.81 -10.72
CA ASP A 183 -10.08 -4.41 -10.77
C ASP A 183 -10.44 -5.25 -9.55
N ALA A 184 -9.50 -6.00 -8.98
CA ALA A 184 -9.80 -6.87 -7.84
C ALA A 184 -9.95 -6.12 -6.52
N LEU A 185 -9.33 -4.94 -6.36
CA LEU A 185 -9.29 -4.23 -5.08
C LEU A 185 -10.64 -3.58 -4.78
N LYS A 186 -11.34 -4.11 -3.76
CA LYS A 186 -12.67 -3.63 -3.34
C LYS A 186 -12.69 -3.01 -1.96
N THR A 187 -11.70 -3.31 -1.11
CA THR A 187 -11.64 -2.82 0.26
C THR A 187 -10.27 -2.20 0.55
N VAL A 188 -10.26 -0.96 1.01
CA VAL A 188 -9.08 -0.32 1.59
C VAL A 188 -9.42 0.13 3.00
N ASN A 189 -8.53 -0.19 3.95
CA ASN A 189 -8.71 0.14 5.35
C ASN A 189 -7.44 0.79 5.92
N LEU A 190 -7.53 2.07 6.22
CA LEU A 190 -6.51 2.92 6.83
C LEU A 190 -6.89 3.33 8.26
N SER A 191 -7.99 2.81 8.81
CA SER A 191 -8.52 3.25 10.11
C SER A 191 -7.60 2.99 11.30
N GLY A 192 -6.56 2.18 11.12
CA GLY A 192 -5.52 1.92 12.11
C GLY A 192 -4.21 2.65 11.83
N LEU A 193 -4.15 3.52 10.82
CA LEU A 193 -2.99 4.30 10.44
C LEU A 193 -3.16 5.74 10.93
N THR A 194 -2.15 6.26 11.62
CA THR A 194 -2.18 7.62 12.20
C THR A 194 -1.00 8.46 11.73
N ASN A 195 -1.13 9.77 11.93
CA ASN A 195 -0.08 10.78 11.72
C ASN A 195 0.40 10.87 10.27
N TYR A 196 -0.50 10.70 9.31
CA TYR A 196 -0.25 11.10 7.93
C TYR A 196 -1.09 12.33 7.56
N ALA A 197 -0.57 13.16 6.67
CA ALA A 197 -1.22 14.38 6.20
C ALA A 197 -2.28 14.08 5.14
N THR A 198 -1.95 13.28 4.13
CA THR A 198 -2.88 12.96 3.03
C THR A 198 -2.78 11.51 2.57
N SER A 199 -3.88 10.98 2.04
CA SER A 199 -3.87 9.76 1.24
C SER A 199 -4.55 9.92 -0.11
N THR A 200 -4.05 9.21 -1.12
CA THR A 200 -4.70 9.05 -2.43
C THR A 200 -4.88 7.57 -2.74
N THR A 201 -6.12 7.18 -3.04
CA THR A 201 -6.46 5.80 -3.40
C THR A 201 -7.22 5.76 -4.72
N LYS A 202 -6.79 4.89 -5.64
CA LYS A 202 -7.56 4.59 -6.86
C LYS A 202 -8.20 3.21 -6.83
N LEU A 203 -9.51 3.18 -7.08
CA LEU A 203 -10.33 1.97 -7.17
C LEU A 203 -10.98 1.84 -8.55
N GLN A 204 -11.28 0.61 -8.93
CA GLN A 204 -11.99 0.31 -10.17
C GLN A 204 -13.27 -0.47 -9.86
N ALA A 205 -14.39 0.11 -10.27
CA ALA A 205 -15.72 -0.47 -10.17
C ALA A 205 -16.09 -1.24 -11.44
N ALA A 206 -16.71 -2.39 -11.22
CA ALA A 206 -17.42 -3.20 -12.20
C ALA A 206 -18.93 -3.20 -11.89
N ALA A 207 -19.70 -3.89 -12.74
CA ALA A 207 -21.14 -3.98 -12.58
C ALA A 207 -21.52 -4.68 -11.25
N ASN A 208 -22.30 -3.99 -10.43
CA ASN A 208 -22.84 -4.45 -9.15
C ASN A 208 -21.82 -4.55 -8.01
N ASP A 209 -20.72 -3.80 -8.12
CA ASP A 209 -19.72 -3.77 -7.08
C ASP A 209 -20.18 -3.04 -5.81
N THR A 210 -19.63 -3.50 -4.69
CA THR A 210 -19.56 -2.73 -3.45
C THR A 210 -18.09 -2.43 -3.17
N LEU A 211 -17.75 -1.15 -3.13
CA LEU A 211 -16.44 -0.65 -2.71
C LEU A 211 -16.50 -0.18 -1.26
N THR A 212 -15.46 -0.47 -0.50
CA THR A 212 -15.33 -0.04 0.90
C THR A 212 -14.02 0.72 1.08
N PHE A 213 -14.11 1.93 1.61
CA PHE A 213 -12.96 2.71 2.03
C PHE A 213 -13.15 3.16 3.47
N ASN A 214 -12.21 2.79 4.33
CA ASN A 214 -12.13 3.36 5.68
C ASN A 214 -10.84 4.16 5.77
N GLY A 215 -10.97 5.46 5.95
CA GLY A 215 -9.88 6.40 6.13
C GLY A 215 -9.30 6.38 7.54
N GLY A 216 -8.29 7.21 7.74
CA GLY A 216 -7.48 7.30 8.96
C GLY A 216 -7.49 8.70 9.54
N SER A 217 -6.32 9.20 9.96
CA SER A 217 -6.20 10.52 10.59
C SER A 217 -5.98 11.69 9.60
N GLY A 218 -5.56 11.40 8.36
CA GLY A 218 -5.21 12.41 7.36
C GLY A 218 -6.35 12.71 6.39
N ASP A 219 -6.14 13.69 5.51
CA ASP A 219 -7.09 14.03 4.46
C ASP A 219 -7.05 12.96 3.35
N ASP A 220 -8.14 12.22 3.21
CA ASP A 220 -8.24 11.04 2.37
C ASP A 220 -8.97 11.33 1.05
N SER A 221 -8.30 11.03 -0.07
CA SER A 221 -8.88 11.17 -1.42
C SER A 221 -9.03 9.82 -2.10
N VAL A 222 -10.27 9.49 -2.49
CA VAL A 222 -10.60 8.26 -3.21
C VAL A 222 -11.13 8.58 -4.59
N GLU A 223 -10.46 8.08 -5.63
CA GLU A 223 -10.93 8.13 -7.01
C GLU A 223 -11.43 6.75 -7.45
N VAL A 224 -12.67 6.68 -7.90
CA VAL A 224 -13.29 5.47 -8.45
C VAL A 224 -13.47 5.64 -9.95
N SER A 225 -12.86 4.73 -10.71
CA SER A 225 -13.12 4.57 -12.15
C SER A 225 -14.11 3.42 -12.38
N GLY A 226 -14.72 3.34 -13.56
CA GLY A 226 -15.57 2.20 -13.88
C GLY A 226 -16.33 2.35 -15.20
N THR A 227 -16.68 1.20 -15.79
CA THR A 227 -17.47 1.15 -17.01
C THR A 227 -18.60 0.15 -16.93
N THR A 228 -19.65 0.35 -17.72
CA THR A 228 -20.82 -0.54 -17.77
C THR A 228 -21.47 -0.79 -16.41
N ILE A 229 -21.53 0.25 -15.57
CA ILE A 229 -22.08 0.17 -14.21
C ILE A 229 -23.60 0.01 -14.26
N ALA A 230 -24.11 -1.13 -13.79
CA ALA A 230 -25.54 -1.34 -13.53
C ALA A 230 -25.93 -0.94 -12.10
N SER A 231 -25.10 -1.31 -11.13
CA SER A 231 -25.16 -0.73 -9.80
C SER A 231 -23.76 -0.56 -9.22
N LEU A 232 -23.57 0.47 -8.41
CA LEU A 232 -22.36 0.73 -7.65
C LEU A 232 -22.76 1.16 -6.26
N LYS A 233 -22.17 0.51 -5.26
CA LYS A 233 -22.27 0.93 -3.87
C LYS A 233 -20.90 1.34 -3.36
N VAL A 234 -20.80 2.50 -2.72
CA VAL A 234 -19.61 2.89 -1.97
C VAL A 234 -20.03 3.06 -0.52
N ILE A 235 -19.25 2.46 0.39
CA ILE A 235 -19.49 2.52 1.83
C ILE A 235 -18.20 2.79 2.57
N GLY A 236 -18.33 3.23 3.82
CA GLY A 236 -17.23 3.31 4.76
C GLY A 236 -17.16 4.68 5.43
N ASP A 237 -16.08 4.89 6.16
CA ASP A 237 -15.86 6.04 7.01
C ASP A 237 -14.52 6.67 6.67
N PHE A 238 -14.49 7.89 6.16
CA PHE A 238 -13.26 8.58 5.76
C PHE A 238 -12.42 9.08 6.94
N GLY A 239 -12.90 8.96 8.17
CA GLY A 239 -12.07 9.15 9.36
C GLY A 239 -12.02 10.59 9.86
N GLY A 240 -10.80 11.05 10.21
CA GLY A 240 -10.56 12.29 10.95
C GLY A 240 -10.02 13.46 10.14
N GLY A 241 -9.90 13.32 8.82
CA GLY A 241 -9.49 14.39 7.91
C GLY A 241 -10.46 15.57 7.90
N ASN A 242 -10.05 16.68 7.29
CA ASN A 242 -10.89 17.87 7.10
C ASN A 242 -11.08 18.24 5.62
N LEU A 243 -10.45 17.50 4.70
CA LEU A 243 -10.58 17.66 3.25
C LEU A 243 -10.85 16.32 2.56
N ASP A 244 -11.56 15.44 3.23
CA ASP A 244 -11.88 14.10 2.75
C ASP A 244 -12.74 14.18 1.48
N LYS A 245 -12.31 13.48 0.43
CA LYS A 245 -12.92 13.58 -0.90
C LYS A 245 -13.17 12.23 -1.55
N LEU A 246 -14.43 11.99 -1.92
CA LEU A 246 -14.82 10.89 -2.82
C LEU A 246 -15.06 11.42 -4.24
N THR A 247 -14.38 10.84 -5.23
CA THR A 247 -14.55 11.18 -6.65
C THR A 247 -14.98 9.94 -7.43
N LEU A 248 -16.19 9.94 -7.98
CA LEU A 248 -16.72 8.91 -8.85
C LEU A 248 -16.57 9.34 -10.30
N GLY A 249 -15.46 8.92 -10.93
CA GLY A 249 -15.03 9.40 -12.23
C GLY A 249 -14.50 10.82 -12.18
N THR A 250 -13.60 11.16 -13.09
CA THR A 250 -13.04 12.51 -13.22
C THR A 250 -13.72 13.28 -14.33
N ASN A 251 -13.45 14.59 -14.39
CA ASN A 251 -13.94 15.44 -15.47
C ASN A 251 -13.46 14.99 -16.87
N THR A 252 -12.29 14.34 -16.95
CA THR A 252 -11.71 13.75 -18.16
C THR A 252 -12.18 12.31 -18.41
N THR A 253 -12.32 11.50 -17.35
CA THR A 253 -12.70 10.08 -17.44
C THR A 253 -13.88 9.80 -16.50
N ALA A 254 -15.09 9.98 -17.00
CA ALA A 254 -16.32 9.72 -16.26
C ALA A 254 -16.57 8.21 -16.07
N ILE A 255 -17.31 7.84 -15.01
CA ILE A 255 -17.89 6.50 -14.90
C ILE A 255 -18.96 6.34 -15.98
N THR A 256 -19.01 5.18 -16.65
CA THR A 256 -20.05 4.89 -17.65
C THR A 256 -21.09 3.89 -17.13
N GLY A 257 -22.37 4.21 -17.32
CA GLY A 257 -23.48 3.33 -17.00
C GLY A 257 -23.64 2.17 -17.99
N ALA A 258 -24.26 1.08 -17.55
CA ALA A 258 -24.75 0.02 -18.43
C ALA A 258 -25.94 0.51 -19.28
N ASP A 259 -26.31 -0.24 -20.32
CA ASP A 259 -27.55 -0.03 -21.08
C ASP A 259 -28.77 -0.61 -20.33
N SER A 260 -28.92 -0.23 -19.07
CA SER A 260 -30.00 -0.62 -18.15
C SER A 260 -30.30 0.53 -17.17
N ALA A 261 -31.28 0.35 -16.29
CA ALA A 261 -31.36 1.20 -15.12
C ALA A 261 -30.04 1.15 -14.33
N VAL A 262 -29.59 2.30 -13.84
CA VAL A 262 -28.32 2.45 -13.11
C VAL A 262 -28.58 2.99 -11.70
N THR A 263 -27.96 2.40 -10.69
CA THR A 263 -28.01 2.90 -9.31
C THR A 263 -26.61 3.15 -8.76
N ILE A 264 -26.35 4.36 -8.29
CA ILE A 264 -25.18 4.70 -7.47
C ILE A 264 -25.68 4.98 -6.06
N ASP A 265 -25.15 4.25 -5.07
CA ASP A 265 -25.55 4.35 -3.66
C ASP A 265 -24.32 4.65 -2.79
N ILE A 266 -24.26 5.87 -2.26
CA ILE A 266 -23.22 6.34 -1.35
C ILE A 266 -23.79 6.77 0.01
N THR A 267 -25.01 6.30 0.34
CA THR A 267 -25.72 6.66 1.58
C THR A 267 -25.01 6.21 2.87
N LYS A 268 -24.04 5.30 2.75
CA LYS A 268 -23.24 4.78 3.87
C LYS A 268 -21.78 5.26 3.84
N VAL A 269 -21.51 6.35 3.13
CA VAL A 269 -20.24 7.06 3.22
C VAL A 269 -20.39 8.13 4.30
N THR A 270 -19.53 8.08 5.32
CA THR A 270 -19.51 9.04 6.44
C THR A 270 -18.16 9.74 6.52
N ASN A 271 -18.14 10.91 7.18
CA ASN A 271 -16.95 11.75 7.38
C ASN A 271 -16.25 12.13 6.07
N VAL A 272 -17.00 12.25 4.97
CA VAL A 272 -16.48 12.80 3.73
C VAL A 272 -16.90 14.27 3.62
N ASP A 273 -15.97 15.16 3.33
CA ASP A 273 -16.24 16.61 3.23
C ASP A 273 -16.86 16.98 1.88
N SER A 274 -16.44 16.28 0.82
CA SER A 274 -16.96 16.51 -0.52
C SER A 274 -17.05 15.25 -1.36
N THR A 275 -18.12 15.16 -2.15
CA THR A 275 -18.28 14.13 -3.16
C THR A 275 -18.43 14.75 -4.54
N GLU A 276 -17.71 14.23 -5.52
CA GLU A 276 -17.84 14.60 -6.93
C GLU A 276 -18.25 13.38 -7.75
N ILE A 277 -19.34 13.48 -8.50
CA ILE A 277 -19.85 12.39 -9.34
C ILE A 277 -19.85 12.84 -10.80
N ASN A 278 -18.94 12.27 -11.60
CA ASN A 278 -18.86 12.47 -13.03
C ASN A 278 -19.37 11.22 -13.75
N PHE A 279 -20.60 11.28 -14.26
CA PHE A 279 -21.28 10.13 -14.84
C PHE A 279 -21.62 10.35 -16.32
N THR A 280 -21.39 9.32 -17.13
CA THR A 280 -21.87 9.24 -18.52
C THR A 280 -22.88 8.11 -18.65
N ASN A 281 -24.11 8.43 -19.06
CA ASN A 281 -25.12 7.41 -19.30
C ASN A 281 -24.82 6.62 -20.58
N GLY A 282 -24.65 5.30 -20.45
CA GLY A 282 -24.42 4.39 -21.58
C GLY A 282 -25.68 3.98 -22.34
N ALA A 283 -26.88 4.28 -21.82
CA ALA A 283 -28.12 3.86 -22.44
C ALA A 283 -28.50 4.66 -23.70
N THR A 284 -28.95 3.95 -24.73
CA THR A 284 -29.43 4.56 -25.99
C THR A 284 -30.90 4.99 -25.93
N ASP A 285 -31.67 4.49 -24.97
CA ASP A 285 -33.05 4.91 -24.67
C ASP A 285 -33.21 4.95 -23.14
N MET A 286 -33.54 6.12 -22.59
CA MET A 286 -33.75 6.34 -21.15
C MET A 286 -35.21 6.29 -20.74
N SER A 287 -36.15 6.06 -21.67
CA SER A 287 -37.58 6.12 -21.37
C SER A 287 -38.04 5.10 -20.32
N ASP A 288 -37.29 4.00 -20.13
CA ASP A 288 -37.47 3.01 -19.05
C ASP A 288 -36.18 2.69 -18.27
N LYS A 289 -35.07 3.42 -18.52
CA LYS A 289 -33.75 3.18 -17.91
C LYS A 289 -33.33 4.35 -17.04
N ALA A 290 -33.88 4.39 -15.83
CA ALA A 290 -33.61 5.45 -14.87
C ALA A 290 -32.17 5.41 -14.32
N LEU A 291 -31.57 6.59 -14.15
CA LEU A 291 -30.41 6.80 -13.30
C LEU A 291 -30.87 7.21 -11.90
N THR A 292 -30.47 6.46 -10.89
CA THR A 292 -30.69 6.78 -9.48
C THR A 292 -29.36 7.03 -8.80
N ILE A 293 -29.20 8.21 -8.19
CA ILE A 293 -28.07 8.53 -7.33
C ILE A 293 -28.61 8.77 -5.93
N LYS A 294 -28.14 8.00 -4.96
CA LYS A 294 -28.43 8.20 -3.54
C LYS A 294 -27.19 8.77 -2.87
N GLY A 295 -27.26 10.08 -2.61
CA GLY A 295 -26.17 10.86 -2.06
C GLY A 295 -25.77 10.50 -0.62
N SER A 296 -24.67 11.09 -0.17
CA SER A 296 -24.17 11.03 1.19
C SER A 296 -24.72 12.21 2.01
N GLU A 297 -24.29 12.36 3.26
CA GLU A 297 -24.57 13.57 4.06
C GLU A 297 -23.61 14.74 3.74
N SER A 298 -22.69 14.56 2.77
CA SER A 298 -21.70 15.56 2.35
C SER A 298 -22.23 16.58 1.35
N ASN A 299 -21.37 17.53 0.95
CA ASN A 299 -21.65 18.41 -0.18
C ASN A 299 -21.44 17.65 -1.51
N ASP A 300 -22.48 16.94 -1.95
CA ASP A 300 -22.46 16.15 -3.18
C ASP A 300 -22.65 17.03 -4.42
N GLN A 301 -21.66 16.99 -5.32
CA GLN A 301 -21.71 17.64 -6.64
C GLN A 301 -21.85 16.59 -7.74
N VAL A 302 -22.85 16.76 -8.62
CA VAL A 302 -23.15 15.80 -9.70
C VAL A 302 -23.03 16.46 -11.07
N THR A 303 -22.18 15.90 -11.91
CA THR A 303 -22.05 16.21 -13.33
C THR A 303 -22.56 15.04 -14.16
N LEU A 304 -23.64 15.27 -14.92
CA LEU A 304 -24.24 14.27 -15.80
C LEU A 304 -23.93 14.59 -17.28
N LYS A 305 -23.32 13.64 -17.98
CA LYS A 305 -23.09 13.68 -19.42
C LYS A 305 -23.96 12.63 -20.12
N LEU A 306 -24.62 13.03 -21.21
CA LEU A 306 -25.40 12.14 -22.06
C LEU A 306 -24.64 11.94 -23.38
N LEU A 307 -24.52 10.69 -23.85
CA LEU A 307 -23.93 10.38 -25.16
C LEU A 307 -24.87 10.87 -26.28
N ALA A 308 -24.56 12.02 -26.88
CA ALA A 308 -25.42 12.61 -27.91
C ALA A 308 -25.31 11.89 -29.27
N ALA A 309 -26.43 11.28 -29.70
CA ALA A 309 -26.95 11.27 -31.08
C ALA A 309 -28.28 10.49 -31.20
N THR A 310 -28.56 9.55 -30.28
CA THR A 310 -29.76 8.67 -30.36
C THR A 310 -30.52 8.51 -29.04
N THR A 311 -30.08 9.14 -27.94
CA THR A 311 -30.74 9.00 -26.63
C THR A 311 -32.14 9.59 -26.67
N LYS A 312 -33.14 8.71 -26.72
CA LYS A 312 -34.52 9.04 -26.40
C LYS A 312 -34.61 9.21 -24.88
N VAL A 313 -35.09 10.37 -24.42
CA VAL A 313 -35.34 10.66 -22.99
C VAL A 313 -36.79 10.41 -22.68
#